data_AF-A0A4R9X6P8-F1
#
_entry.id   AF-A0A4R9X6P8-F1
#
_cell.length_a   1.000
_cell.length_b   1.000
_cell.length_c   1.000
_cell.angle_alpha   90.00
_cell.angle_beta   90.00
_cell.angle_gamma   90.00
#
_symmetry.space_group_name_H-M   'P 1'
#
loop_
_entity.id
_entity.type
_entity.pdbx_description
1 polymer ?
#
loop_
_entity_poly.entity_id
_entity_poly.type
_entity_poly.pdbx_seq_one_letter_code
_entity_poly.pdbx_strand_id
1 'polypeptide(L)' 'MTVPTHPSGSALRERMIEDMSLRGFTEDTRRDYIRCVKAFAAFIGRSPDTATA' A
#
# COMPACT_ATOMS: atom_id res chain seq x y z
N MET A 1 -20.14 0.26 7.01
CA MET A 1 -19.01 0.46 6.07
C MET A 1 -18.25 -0.85 5.98
N THR A 2 -18.33 -1.55 4.84
CA THR A 2 -17.56 -2.78 4.61
C THR A 2 -16.14 -2.38 4.27
N VAL A 3 -15.18 -2.65 5.15
CA VAL A 3 -13.75 -2.47 4.83
C VAL A 3 -13.41 -3.52 3.77
N PRO A 4 -12.79 -3.16 2.63
CA PRO A 4 -12.35 -4.13 1.64
C PRO A 4 -11.26 -5.01 2.27
N THR A 5 -11.63 -6.25 2.62
CA THR A 5 -10.65 -7.29 2.94
C THR A 5 -10.07 -7.77 1.62
N HIS A 6 -8.82 -7.40 1.37
CA HIS A 6 -8.11 -7.88 0.19
C HIS A 6 -7.70 -9.34 0.41
N PRO A 7 -7.83 -10.21 -0.60
CA PRO A 7 -7.38 -11.59 -0.49
C PRO A 7 -5.87 -11.62 -0.23
N SER A 8 -5.44 -12.52 0.67
CA SER A 8 -4.05 -12.64 1.14
C SER A 8 -3.00 -12.88 0.03
N GLY A 9 -3.42 -13.17 -1.20
CA GLY A 9 -2.55 -13.38 -2.37
C GLY A 9 -2.42 -12.19 -3.32
N SER A 10 -3.13 -11.08 -3.09
CA SER A 10 -2.98 -9.86 -3.92
C SER A 10 -1.73 -9.08 -3.53
N ALA A 11 -0.99 -8.56 -4.52
CA ALA A 11 0.24 -7.83 -4.25
C ALA A 11 -0.05 -6.58 -3.41
N LEU A 12 0.79 -6.26 -2.41
CA LEU A 12 0.60 -5.07 -1.55
C LEU A 12 0.27 -3.81 -2.32
N ARG A 13 0.98 -3.62 -3.44
CA ARG A 13 0.83 -2.45 -4.29
C ARG A 13 -0.59 -2.32 -4.83
N GLU A 14 -1.22 -3.41 -5.25
CA GLU A 14 -2.58 -3.40 -5.79
C GLU A 14 -3.58 -3.04 -4.68
N ARG A 15 -3.42 -3.65 -3.51
CA ARG A 15 -4.25 -3.37 -2.34
C ARG A 15 -4.19 -1.92 -1.91
N MET A 16 -2.97 -1.37 -1.88
CA MET A 16 -2.74 0.05 -1.59
C MET A 16 -3.42 0.96 -2.63
N ILE A 17 -3.32 0.63 -3.92
CA ILE A 17 -3.95 1.42 -4.99
C ILE A 17 -5.46 1.38 -4.86
N GLU A 18 -6.05 0.20 -4.63
CA GLU A 18 -7.49 0.04 -4.47
C GLU A 18 -8.01 0.83 -3.26
N ASP A 19 -7.43 0.63 -2.07
CA ASP A 19 -7.83 1.35 -0.86
C ASP A 19 -7.72 2.88 -1.03
N MET A 20 -6.63 3.36 -1.62
CA MET A 20 -6.46 4.79 -1.85
C MET A 20 -7.41 5.34 -2.92
N SER A 21 -7.76 4.54 -3.93
CA SER A 21 -8.75 4.94 -4.95
C SER A 21 -10.15 5.02 -4.36
N LEU A 22 -10.52 4.07 -3.49
CA LEU A 22 -11.79 4.09 -2.76
C LEU A 22 -11.91 5.29 -1.81
N ARG A 23 -10.79 5.76 -1.27
CA ARG A 23 -10.70 6.96 -0.44
C ARG A 23 -10.65 8.27 -1.23
N GLY A 24 -10.65 8.21 -2.57
CA GLY A 24 -10.64 9.38 -3.44
C GLY A 24 -9.28 10.08 -3.53
N PHE A 25 -8.17 9.39 -3.28
CA PHE A 25 -6.83 9.98 -3.45
C PHE A 25 -6.50 10.16 -4.94
N THR A 26 -5.83 11.27 -5.25
CA THR A 26 -5.34 11.55 -6.60
C THR A 26 -4.28 10.53 -7.03
N GLU A 27 -4.02 10.45 -8.33
CA GLU A 27 -2.96 9.59 -8.85
C GLU A 27 -1.57 9.97 -8.31
N ASP A 28 -1.26 11.26 -8.21
CA ASP A 28 0.02 11.72 -7.66
C ASP A 28 0.19 11.30 -6.20
N THR A 29 -0.85 11.49 -5.37
CA THR A 29 -0.82 11.05 -3.97
C THR A 29 -0.63 9.53 -3.87
N ARG A 30 -1.34 8.75 -4.68
CA ARG A 30 -1.18 7.28 -4.72
C ARG A 30 0.25 6.89 -5.08
N ARG A 31 0.83 7.54 -6.10
CA ARG A 31 2.20 7.27 -6.56
C ARG A 31 3.22 7.59 -5.47
N ASP A 32 3.09 8.75 -4.82
CA ASP A 32 4.01 9.21 -3.79
C ASP A 32 3.94 8.33 -2.55
N TYR A 33 2.73 7.92 -2.15
CA TYR A 33 2.54 7.03 -1.01
C TYR A 33 3.19 5.65 -1.25
N ILE A 34 3.03 5.07 -2.44
CA ILE A 34 3.69 3.82 -2.83
C ILE A 34 5.22 3.99 -2.84
N ARG A 35 5.73 5.14 -3.30
CA ARG A 35 7.16 5.45 -3.27
C ARG A 35 7.69 5.49 -1.83
N CYS A 36 6.95 6.12 -0.91
CA CYS A 36 7.32 6.17 0.50
C CYS A 36 7.38 4.78 1.13
N VAL A 37 6.41 3.91 0.87
CA VAL A 37 6.43 2.52 1.38
C VAL A 37 7.60 1.73 0.81
N LYS A 38 7.92 1.90 -0.48
CA LYS A 38 9.12 1.28 -1.08
C LYS A 38 10.42 1.77 -0.45
N ALA A 39 10.53 3.08 -0.20
CA ALA A 39 11.70 3.66 0.46
C ALA A 39 11.83 3.17 1.90
N PHE A 40 10.72 3.08 2.64
CA PHE A 40 10.69 2.53 3.98
C PHE A 40 11.12 1.05 4.01
N ALA A 41 10.59 0.23 3.10
CA ALA A 41 10.99 -1.17 2.95
C ALA A 41 12.51 -1.33 2.68
N ALA A 42 13.05 -0.48 1.81
CA ALA A 42 14.49 -0.44 1.54
C ALA A 42 15.30 -0.02 2.78
N PHE A 43 14.80 0.94 3.55
CA PHE A 43 15.44 1.40 4.78
C PHE A 43 15.48 0.31 5.87
N ILE A 44 14.39 -0.44 6.06
CA ILE A 44 14.33 -1.52 7.06
C ILE A 44 14.88 -2.87 6.55
N GLY A 45 15.17 -2.98 5.24
CA GLY A 45 15.68 -4.20 4.62
C GLY A 45 14.70 -5.38 4.62
N ARG A 46 13.39 -5.13 4.72
CA ARG A 46 12.34 -6.15 4.78
C ARG A 46 11.19 -5.83 3.84
N SER A 47 10.46 -6.87 3.44
CA SER A 47 9.23 -6.68 2.66
C SER A 47 8.24 -5.83 3.44
N PRO A 48 7.60 -4.83 2.82
CA PRO A 48 6.57 -4.04 3.48
C PRO A 48 5.34 -4.87 3.87
N ASP A 49 5.14 -6.02 3.22
CA ASP A 49 4.08 -6.98 3.59
C ASP A 49 4.29 -7.64 4.95
N THR A 50 5.53 -7.69 5.42
CA THR A 50 5.90 -8.35 6.69
C THR A 50 6.46 -7.37 7.71
N ALA A 51 6.39 -6.06 7.43
CA ALA A 51 6.75 -5.03 8.36
C ALA A 51 5.68 -4.90 9.45
N THR A 52 6.10 -4.98 10.72
CA THR A 52 5.25 -4.74 11.89
C THR A 52 5.71 -3.45 12.57
N ALA A 53 4.79 -2.71 13.19
CA ALA A 53 5.09 -1.56 14.03
C ALA A 53 5.78 -1.96 15.34
#